data_AF-A0A7S2X8R0-F1
#
_entry.id   AF-A0A7S2X8R0-F1
#
_cell.length_a   1.000
_cell.length_b   1.000
_cell.length_c   1.000
_cell.angle_alpha   90.00
_cell.angle_beta   90.00
_cell.angle_gamma   90.00
#
_symmetry.space_group_name_H-M   'P 1'
#
loop_
_entity.id
_entity.type
_entity.pdbx_description
1 polymer ?
#
loop_
_entity_poly.entity_id
_entity_poly.type
_entity_poly.pdbx_seq_one_letter_code
_entity_poly.pdbx_strand_id
1 'polypeptide(L)'
;HHCRTAEDLVGICNKVFDKAVTEHGYAALYAKLCIELSARCPSFKVEKVLPNGEKIVRKAAFKTILLTKCEKEFEGKSKQTLSLMKKIEDATDPDIKDILTVKLKKRRQGNIRFIGELYKAKLMANRMERILHLCIQRLLRDIKNPSEEDIVCLEVLLVTVGKQLDVPKAQKFMNTYFKRITSMAVNPKLPMRLKFKCQDVIDMRKRNWAKKGERVIVRKPATVVRGVHGRPNGILSRPDPRPVALPRQVGNRYGSFGSAVAAAPKPTPQVVVKSAPVSAVKRSTIVKTSPEVPGTKKAVKKDVSFDLTPVNTQVKIEKDILSLI
;
A
#
# COMPACT_ATOMS: atom_id res chain seq x y z
N HIS A 1 31.17 8.05 4.85
CA HIS A 1 32.06 7.50 5.90
C HIS A 1 31.42 7.47 7.31
N HIS A 2 30.08 7.41 7.44
CA HIS A 2 29.39 7.69 8.71
C HIS A 2 28.89 6.48 9.52
N CYS A 3 29.10 5.24 9.06
CA CYS A 3 28.78 4.03 9.84
C CYS A 3 30.08 3.31 10.20
N ARG A 4 30.61 3.57 11.40
CA ARG A 4 31.92 3.07 11.85
C ARG A 4 31.80 1.95 12.88
N THR A 5 30.68 1.89 13.59
CA THR A 5 30.42 0.89 14.62
C THR A 5 29.12 0.11 14.38
N ALA A 6 28.99 -1.03 15.07
CA ALA A 6 27.74 -1.78 15.09
C ALA A 6 26.58 -0.96 15.69
N GLU A 7 26.88 -0.06 16.62
CA GLU A 7 25.91 0.83 17.26
C GLU A 7 25.39 1.90 16.29
N ASP A 8 26.27 2.48 15.48
CA ASP A 8 25.89 3.42 14.41
C ASP A 8 24.92 2.74 13.45
N LEU A 9 25.22 1.49 13.05
CA LEU A 9 24.39 0.72 12.14
C LEU A 9 23.00 0.45 12.71
N VAL A 10 22.93 0.10 13.99
CA VAL A 10 21.66 -0.08 14.71
C VAL A 10 20.92 1.25 14.82
N GLY A 11 21.61 2.35 15.08
CA GLY A 11 21.04 3.70 15.14
C GLY A 11 20.42 4.14 13.81
N ILE A 12 21.15 3.99 12.70
CA ILE A 12 20.66 4.29 11.34
C ILE A 12 19.43 3.43 11.02
N CYS A 13 19.52 2.11 11.23
CA CYS A 13 18.40 1.21 11.02
C CYS A 13 17.19 1.61 11.88
N ASN A 14 17.42 2.06 13.12
CA ASN A 14 16.35 2.46 14.01
C ASN A 14 15.59 3.67 13.49
N LYS A 15 16.31 4.71 13.07
CA LYS A 15 15.73 5.96 12.56
C LYS A 15 14.94 5.71 11.27
N VAL A 16 15.51 4.98 10.32
CA VAL A 16 14.84 4.62 9.05
C VAL A 16 13.58 3.81 9.32
N PHE A 17 13.66 2.80 10.19
CA PHE A 17 12.50 1.99 10.53
C PHE A 17 11.39 2.81 11.19
N ASP A 18 11.73 3.65 12.18
CA ASP A 18 10.73 4.44 12.89
C ASP A 18 10.01 5.41 11.96
N LYS A 19 10.73 6.03 11.03
CA LYS A 19 10.15 6.85 9.97
C LYS A 19 9.25 6.05 9.03
N ALA A 20 9.69 4.87 8.61
CA ALA A 20 8.93 4.02 7.68
C ALA A 20 7.58 3.55 8.25
N VAL A 21 7.53 3.24 9.54
CA VAL A 21 6.28 2.80 10.19
C VAL A 21 5.37 3.95 10.58
N THR A 22 5.88 5.17 10.79
CA THR A 22 5.03 6.34 11.08
C THR A 22 4.52 7.00 9.80
N GLU A 23 5.36 7.11 8.79
CA GLU A 23 5.06 7.80 7.54
C GLU A 23 4.66 6.78 6.47
N HIS A 24 3.60 6.03 6.76
CA HIS A 24 3.25 4.82 6.01
C HIS A 24 3.11 5.07 4.52
N GLY A 25 2.70 6.26 4.05
CA GLY A 25 2.60 6.60 2.62
C GLY A 25 3.90 6.39 1.84
N TYR A 26 5.04 6.63 2.48
CA TYR A 26 6.37 6.53 1.88
C TYR A 26 7.08 5.20 2.13
N ALA A 27 6.37 4.19 2.66
CA ALA A 27 6.95 2.87 2.96
C ALA A 27 7.73 2.26 1.78
N ALA A 28 7.26 2.43 0.54
CA ALA A 28 7.95 1.96 -0.66
C ALA A 28 9.29 2.66 -0.91
N LEU A 29 9.39 3.96 -0.60
CA LEU A 29 10.62 4.74 -0.69
C LEU A 29 11.62 4.28 0.38
N TYR A 30 11.15 4.12 1.62
CA TYR A 30 11.97 3.60 2.71
C TYR A 30 12.48 2.18 2.43
N ALA A 31 11.69 1.33 1.76
CA ALA A 31 12.13 -0.01 1.38
C ALA A 31 13.28 0.04 0.36
N LYS A 32 13.24 0.97 -0.60
CA LYS A 32 14.36 1.21 -1.53
C LYS A 32 15.60 1.72 -0.80
N LEU A 33 15.44 2.65 0.14
CA LEU A 33 16.54 3.12 0.98
C LEU A 33 17.18 1.97 1.75
N CYS A 34 16.40 1.04 2.30
CA CYS A 34 16.93 -0.14 2.98
C CYS A 34 17.78 -1.04 2.06
N ILE A 35 17.51 -1.10 0.76
CA ILE A 35 18.37 -1.78 -0.21
C ILE A 35 19.72 -1.06 -0.28
N GLU A 36 19.71 0.25 -0.53
CA GLU A 36 20.93 1.07 -0.65
C GLU A 36 21.78 1.01 0.63
N LEU A 37 21.16 1.17 1.79
CA LEU A 37 21.85 1.05 3.09
C LEU A 37 22.44 -0.34 3.28
N SER A 38 21.73 -1.39 2.85
CA SER A 38 22.27 -2.75 2.96
C SER A 38 23.46 -3.04 2.04
N ALA A 39 23.61 -2.28 0.96
CA ALA A 39 24.74 -2.38 0.04
C ALA A 39 25.94 -1.53 0.50
N ARG A 40 25.68 -0.36 1.10
CA ARG A 40 26.71 0.61 1.47
C ARG A 40 27.22 0.44 2.91
N CYS A 41 26.41 -0.07 3.83
CA CYS A 41 26.82 -0.22 5.22
C CYS A 41 27.68 -1.48 5.43
N PRO A 42 28.81 -1.38 6.17
CA PRO A 42 29.61 -2.54 6.52
C PRO A 42 28.86 -3.46 7.48
N SER A 43 29.34 -4.70 7.57
CA SER A 43 28.88 -5.67 8.55
C SER A 43 29.87 -5.76 9.71
N PHE A 44 29.38 -5.78 10.93
CA PHE A 44 30.19 -5.84 12.15
C PHE A 44 30.12 -7.22 12.79
N LYS A 45 31.17 -7.65 13.48
CA LYS A 45 31.13 -8.83 14.35
C LYS A 45 30.72 -8.37 15.75
N VAL A 46 29.67 -8.97 16.30
CA VAL A 46 29.17 -8.70 17.65
C VAL A 46 29.28 -9.98 18.44
N GLU A 47 30.09 -9.95 19.49
CA GLU A 47 30.26 -11.05 20.42
C GLU A 47 29.27 -10.91 21.57
N LYS A 48 28.54 -11.99 21.86
CA LYS A 48 27.68 -12.07 23.03
C LYS A 48 28.15 -13.25 23.88
N VAL A 49 28.60 -12.95 25.09
CA VAL A 49 28.94 -13.96 26.10
C VAL A 49 27.64 -14.43 26.75
N LEU A 50 27.39 -15.72 26.71
CA LEU A 50 26.27 -16.36 27.39
C LEU A 50 26.60 -16.59 28.88
N PRO A 51 25.58 -16.78 29.75
CA PRO A 51 25.80 -17.05 31.17
C PRO A 51 26.64 -18.30 31.47
N ASN A 52 26.69 -19.25 30.54
CA ASN A 52 27.53 -20.46 30.60
C ASN A 52 29.00 -20.22 30.17
N GLY A 53 29.40 -18.97 29.91
CA GLY A 53 30.75 -18.61 29.43
C GLY A 53 30.95 -18.77 27.92
N GLU A 54 29.96 -19.28 27.19
CA GLU A 54 30.07 -19.51 25.74
C GLU A 54 30.00 -18.18 24.96
N LYS A 55 30.93 -17.98 24.03
CA LYS A 55 31.03 -16.78 23.20
C LYS A 55 30.33 -16.99 21.86
N ILE A 56 29.20 -16.34 21.66
CA ILE A 56 28.51 -16.35 20.36
C ILE A 56 28.90 -15.10 19.56
N VAL A 57 29.68 -15.31 18.49
CA VAL A 57 29.97 -14.25 17.52
C VAL A 57 28.89 -14.22 16.44
N ARG A 58 28.14 -13.12 16.35
CA ARG A 58 27.13 -12.89 15.31
C ARG A 58 27.57 -11.76 14.38
N LYS A 59 27.28 -11.90 13.09
CA LYS A 59 27.46 -10.85 12.09
C LYS A 59 26.27 -9.88 12.13
N ALA A 60 26.49 -8.68 12.65
CA ALA A 60 25.55 -7.56 12.59
C ALA A 60 25.63 -6.89 11.21
N ALA A 61 24.74 -7.30 10.31
CA ALA A 61 24.51 -6.64 9.03
C ALA A 61 23.18 -5.89 9.07
N PHE A 62 23.07 -4.79 8.30
CA PHE A 62 21.87 -3.95 8.23
C PHE A 62 20.59 -4.77 8.04
N LYS A 63 20.64 -5.69 7.08
CA LYS A 63 19.62 -6.69 6.77
C LYS A 63 19.16 -7.46 8.02
N THR A 64 20.08 -8.07 8.76
CA THR A 64 19.78 -8.87 9.96
C THR A 64 19.14 -8.01 11.06
N ILE A 65 19.63 -6.80 11.25
CA ILE A 65 19.09 -5.85 12.24
C ILE A 65 17.65 -5.45 11.86
N LEU A 66 17.42 -5.12 10.59
CA LEU A 66 16.12 -4.74 10.08
C LEU A 66 15.08 -5.85 10.25
N LEU A 67 15.44 -7.11 9.93
CA LEU A 67 14.56 -8.27 10.14
C LEU A 67 14.19 -8.43 11.60
N THR A 68 15.19 -8.41 12.48
CA THR A 68 14.98 -8.52 13.93
C THR A 68 14.05 -7.43 14.43
N LYS A 69 14.14 -6.22 13.86
CA LYS A 69 13.27 -5.10 14.22
C LYS A 69 11.84 -5.30 13.71
N CYS A 70 11.66 -5.77 12.46
CA CYS A 70 10.35 -6.11 11.91
C CYS A 70 9.64 -7.17 12.76
N GLU A 71 10.35 -8.24 13.13
CA GLU A 71 9.82 -9.32 13.97
C GLU A 71 9.40 -8.79 15.35
N LYS A 72 10.26 -8.02 16.04
CA LYS A 72 9.94 -7.43 17.34
C LYS A 72 8.77 -6.46 17.30
N GLU A 73 8.71 -5.59 16.29
CA GLU A 73 7.62 -4.64 16.11
C GLU A 73 6.30 -5.37 15.84
N PHE A 74 6.34 -6.42 15.02
CA PHE A 74 5.18 -7.23 14.71
C PHE A 74 4.64 -7.99 15.94
N GLU A 75 5.51 -8.52 16.79
CA GLU A 75 5.12 -9.19 18.03
C GLU A 75 4.58 -8.25 19.11
N GLY A 76 4.66 -6.94 18.89
CA GLY A 76 4.33 -5.91 19.90
C GLY A 76 5.40 -5.76 20.98
N LYS A 77 6.60 -6.31 20.76
CA LYS A 77 7.72 -6.34 21.72
C LYS A 77 8.77 -5.27 21.45
N SER A 78 8.51 -4.33 20.54
CA SER A 78 9.44 -3.21 20.31
C SER A 78 9.37 -2.21 21.46
N LYS A 79 10.51 -1.57 21.77
CA LYS A 79 10.58 -0.54 22.82
C LYS A 79 9.56 0.57 22.60
N GLN A 80 9.39 1.00 21.35
CA GLN A 80 8.45 2.04 20.94
C GLN A 80 6.99 1.60 21.16
N THR A 81 6.64 0.37 20.79
CA THR A 81 5.28 -0.17 20.99
C THR A 81 4.97 -0.35 22.46
N LEU A 82 5.87 -0.94 23.24
CA LEU A 82 5.72 -1.09 24.69
C LEU A 82 5.61 0.26 25.40
N SER A 83 6.40 1.25 24.98
CA SER A 83 6.31 2.62 25.51
C SER A 83 4.96 3.28 25.20
N LEU A 84 4.41 3.07 24.01
CA LEU A 84 3.07 3.58 23.67
C LEU A 84 1.98 2.87 24.46
N MET A 85 2.05 1.55 24.62
CA MET A 85 1.11 0.76 25.43
C MET A 85 1.10 1.25 26.88
N LYS A 86 2.29 1.39 27.49
CA LYS A 86 2.41 1.94 28.85
C LYS A 86 1.80 3.34 28.96
N LYS A 87 2.07 4.24 28.00
CA LYS A 87 1.48 5.58 28.00
C LYS A 87 -0.05 5.59 27.87
N ILE A 88 -0.64 4.59 27.20
CA ILE A 88 -2.10 4.42 27.09
C ILE A 88 -2.68 3.95 28.44
N GLU A 89 -1.95 3.08 29.14
CA GLU A 89 -2.34 2.59 30.48
C GLU A 89 -2.25 3.70 31.53
N ASP A 90 -1.18 4.50 31.49
CA ASP A 90 -0.94 5.61 32.41
C ASP A 90 -1.82 6.85 32.12
N ALA A 91 -2.49 6.92 30.96
CA ALA A 91 -3.32 8.06 30.58
C ALA A 91 -4.68 8.04 31.29
N THR A 92 -4.91 9.05 32.13
CA THR A 92 -6.18 9.29 32.83
C THR A 92 -7.20 10.05 31.97
N ASP A 93 -6.73 10.96 31.13
CA ASP A 93 -7.58 11.73 30.21
C ASP A 93 -8.05 10.85 29.03
N PRO A 94 -9.38 10.70 28.83
CA PRO A 94 -9.95 9.93 27.72
C PRO A 94 -9.47 10.39 26.33
N ASP A 95 -9.33 11.69 26.10
CA ASP A 95 -8.93 12.25 24.81
C ASP A 95 -7.46 11.92 24.50
N ILE A 96 -6.60 12.03 25.52
CA ILE A 96 -5.18 11.65 25.40
C ILE A 96 -5.07 10.15 25.13
N LYS A 97 -5.85 9.34 25.85
CA LYS A 97 -5.89 7.88 25.68
C LYS A 97 -6.31 7.49 24.27
N ASP A 98 -7.32 8.13 23.71
CA ASP A 98 -7.79 7.89 22.35
C ASP A 98 -6.73 8.30 21.31
N ILE A 99 -6.09 9.46 21.47
CA ILE A 99 -4.99 9.91 20.60
C ILE A 99 -3.85 8.89 20.59
N LEU A 100 -3.44 8.40 21.77
CA LEU A 100 -2.37 7.41 21.90
C LEU A 100 -2.76 6.06 21.31
N THR A 101 -4.00 5.64 21.49
CA THR A 101 -4.55 4.41 20.90
C THR A 101 -4.56 4.49 19.37
N VAL A 102 -5.01 5.62 18.81
CA VAL A 102 -4.96 5.86 17.35
C VAL A 102 -3.51 5.85 16.85
N LYS A 103 -2.57 6.41 17.62
CA LYS A 103 -1.14 6.41 17.28
C LYS A 103 -0.56 4.99 17.24
N LEU A 104 -0.90 4.15 18.22
CA LEU A 104 -0.49 2.75 18.26
C LEU A 104 -1.07 1.96 17.07
N LYS A 105 -2.37 2.14 16.79
CA LYS A 105 -3.07 1.56 15.62
C LYS A 105 -2.37 1.90 14.31
N LYS A 106 -2.10 3.20 14.08
CA LYS A 106 -1.40 3.68 12.89
C LYS A 106 0.01 3.10 12.76
N ARG A 107 0.75 2.99 13.86
CA ARG A 107 2.10 2.38 13.86
C ARG A 107 2.05 0.90 13.51
N ARG A 108 1.09 0.13 14.08
CA ARG A 108 0.88 -1.28 13.73
C ARG A 108 0.58 -1.44 12.24
N GLN A 109 -0.34 -0.64 11.70
CA GLN A 109 -0.68 -0.63 10.28
C GLN A 109 0.52 -0.27 9.40
N GLY A 110 1.28 0.76 9.78
CA GLY A 110 2.47 1.20 9.06
C GLY A 110 3.57 0.15 9.05
N ASN A 111 3.78 -0.57 10.15
CA ASN A 111 4.70 -1.70 10.23
C ASN A 111 4.32 -2.80 9.22
N ILE A 112 3.05 -3.18 9.16
CA ILE A 112 2.56 -4.20 8.23
C ILE A 112 2.76 -3.76 6.77
N ARG A 113 2.43 -2.49 6.44
CA ARG A 113 2.69 -1.94 5.11
C ARG A 113 4.18 -1.98 4.78
N PHE A 114 5.03 -1.58 5.71
CA PHE A 114 6.48 -1.53 5.49
C PHE A 114 7.08 -2.92 5.28
N ILE A 115 6.69 -3.93 6.08
CA ILE A 115 7.08 -5.33 5.87
C ILE A 115 6.70 -5.79 4.46
N GLY A 116 5.48 -5.46 4.00
CA GLY A 116 5.03 -5.77 2.65
C GLY A 116 5.89 -5.13 1.56
N GLU A 117 6.25 -3.85 1.72
CA GLU A 117 7.12 -3.15 0.77
C GLU A 117 8.56 -3.70 0.77
N LEU A 118 9.10 -4.10 1.93
CA LEU A 118 10.40 -4.76 2.02
C LEU A 118 10.44 -6.10 1.26
N TYR A 119 9.36 -6.89 1.34
CA TYR A 119 9.23 -8.12 0.58
C TYR A 119 9.18 -7.85 -0.93
N LYS A 120 8.39 -6.86 -1.38
CA LYS A 120 8.35 -6.46 -2.81
C LYS A 120 9.69 -5.99 -3.33
N ALA A 121 10.45 -5.29 -2.49
CA ALA A 121 11.81 -4.84 -2.78
C ALA A 121 12.81 -6.01 -2.87
N LYS A 122 12.36 -7.27 -2.68
CA LYS A 122 13.17 -8.50 -2.69
C LYS A 122 14.32 -8.47 -1.69
N LEU A 123 14.21 -7.66 -0.64
CA LEU A 123 15.21 -7.61 0.42
C LEU A 123 15.06 -8.87 1.29
N MET A 124 15.95 -9.85 1.08
CA MET A 124 15.92 -11.15 1.78
C MET A 124 14.57 -11.88 1.64
N ALA A 125 14.15 -12.08 0.39
CA ALA A 125 12.87 -12.64 0.02
C ALA A 125 12.47 -13.89 0.85
N ASN A 126 13.37 -14.87 1.04
CA ASN A 126 13.05 -16.10 1.76
C ASN A 126 12.70 -15.88 3.25
N ARG A 127 13.45 -15.03 3.97
CA ARG A 127 13.15 -14.74 5.38
C ARG A 127 11.92 -13.84 5.51
N MET A 128 11.76 -12.88 4.61
CA MET A 128 10.59 -12.00 4.58
C MET A 128 9.31 -12.76 4.25
N GLU A 129 9.35 -13.74 3.34
CA GLU A 129 8.22 -14.63 3.03
C GLU A 129 7.74 -15.35 4.29
N ARG A 130 8.66 -15.91 5.09
CA ARG A 130 8.33 -16.53 6.38
C ARG A 130 7.65 -15.55 7.34
N ILE A 131 8.21 -14.35 7.48
CA ILE A 131 7.63 -13.30 8.35
C ILE A 131 6.23 -12.91 7.86
N LEU A 132 6.03 -12.76 6.55
CA LEU A 132 4.73 -12.43 5.98
C LEU A 132 3.67 -13.51 6.25
N HIS A 133 4.02 -14.78 6.08
CA HIS A 133 3.11 -15.87 6.42
C HIS A 133 2.75 -15.89 7.91
N LEU A 134 3.72 -15.65 8.80
CA LEU A 134 3.47 -15.48 10.23
C LEU A 134 2.56 -14.27 10.51
N CYS A 135 2.75 -13.18 9.77
CA CYS A 135 1.88 -12.01 9.87
C CYS A 135 0.44 -12.36 9.53
N ILE A 136 0.20 -13.00 8.38
CA ILE A 136 -1.14 -13.39 7.94
C ILE A 136 -1.77 -14.38 8.92
N GLN A 137 -1.02 -15.38 9.39
CA GLN A 137 -1.53 -16.37 10.36
C GLN A 137 -1.99 -15.72 11.66
N ARG A 138 -1.23 -14.75 12.18
CA ARG A 138 -1.60 -14.05 13.41
C ARG A 138 -2.78 -13.10 13.21
N LEU A 139 -2.82 -12.36 12.11
CA LEU A 139 -3.95 -11.49 11.75
C LEU A 139 -5.25 -12.28 11.54
N LEU A 140 -5.13 -13.54 11.12
CA LEU A 140 -6.25 -14.45 10.93
C LEU A 140 -6.53 -15.36 12.14
N ARG A 141 -5.84 -15.21 13.28
CA ARG A 141 -5.89 -16.17 14.40
C ARG A 141 -7.29 -16.30 14.98
N ASP A 142 -7.97 -15.20 15.25
CA ASP A 142 -9.35 -15.17 15.73
C ASP A 142 -10.30 -14.75 14.61
N ILE A 143 -11.09 -15.68 14.10
CA ILE A 143 -12.11 -15.42 13.07
C ILE A 143 -13.51 -15.19 13.67
N LYS A 144 -13.70 -15.52 14.95
CA LYS A 144 -14.99 -15.41 15.65
C LYS A 144 -15.18 -13.99 16.17
N ASN A 145 -14.15 -13.43 16.79
CA ASN A 145 -14.12 -12.06 17.31
C ASN A 145 -12.83 -11.33 16.84
N PRO A 146 -12.59 -11.17 15.52
CA PRO A 146 -11.39 -10.50 15.05
C PRO A 146 -11.39 -9.03 15.48
N SER A 147 -10.21 -8.54 15.87
CA SER A 147 -10.01 -7.11 16.10
C SER A 147 -10.15 -6.34 14.79
N GLU A 148 -10.79 -5.17 14.85
CA GLU A 148 -10.85 -4.24 13.72
C GLU A 148 -9.44 -3.95 13.15
N GLU A 149 -8.47 -3.77 14.04
CA GLU A 149 -7.08 -3.47 13.64
C GLU A 149 -6.48 -4.58 12.79
N ASP A 150 -6.78 -5.84 13.14
CA ASP A 150 -6.20 -7.00 12.46
C ASP A 150 -6.82 -7.15 11.06
N ILE A 151 -8.11 -6.88 10.89
CA ILE A 151 -8.76 -6.87 9.57
C ILE A 151 -8.18 -5.76 8.68
N VAL A 152 -8.01 -4.55 9.22
CA VAL A 152 -7.42 -3.43 8.47
C VAL A 152 -5.97 -3.73 8.09
N CYS A 153 -5.18 -4.29 9.00
CA CYS A 153 -3.80 -4.68 8.71
C CYS A 153 -3.73 -5.79 7.65
N LEU A 154 -4.63 -6.77 7.72
CA LEU A 154 -4.71 -7.86 6.75
C LEU A 154 -5.05 -7.36 5.34
N GLU A 155 -6.03 -6.46 5.22
CA GLU A 155 -6.38 -5.80 3.97
C GLU A 155 -5.17 -5.07 3.40
N VAL A 156 -4.52 -4.21 4.18
CA VAL A 156 -3.32 -3.46 3.77
C VAL A 156 -2.23 -4.42 3.27
N LEU A 157 -2.00 -5.51 3.98
CA LEU A 157 -0.97 -6.49 3.63
C LEU A 157 -1.28 -7.18 2.30
N LEU A 158 -2.48 -7.74 2.16
CA LEU A 158 -2.87 -8.49 0.97
C LEU A 158 -3.02 -7.60 -0.26
N VAL A 159 -3.46 -6.35 -0.11
CA VAL A 159 -3.45 -5.35 -1.19
C VAL A 159 -2.02 -5.05 -1.63
N THR A 160 -1.06 -5.04 -0.71
CA THR A 160 0.34 -4.71 -0.99
C THR A 160 1.08 -5.87 -1.67
N VAL A 161 1.00 -7.08 -1.09
CA VAL A 161 1.85 -8.23 -1.50
C VAL A 161 1.09 -9.43 -2.04
N GLY A 162 -0.24 -9.39 -2.09
CA GLY A 162 -1.07 -10.55 -2.40
C GLY A 162 -0.75 -11.19 -3.75
N LYS A 163 -0.49 -10.38 -4.78
CA LYS A 163 -0.08 -10.86 -6.11
C LYS A 163 1.24 -11.63 -6.09
N GLN A 164 2.22 -11.16 -5.33
CA GLN A 164 3.53 -11.78 -5.21
C GLN A 164 3.48 -13.05 -4.35
N LEU A 165 2.54 -13.11 -3.40
CA LEU A 165 2.39 -14.24 -2.48
C LEU A 165 1.53 -15.37 -3.07
N ASP A 166 0.57 -15.07 -3.95
CA ASP A 166 -0.33 -16.04 -4.57
C ASP A 166 0.31 -16.75 -5.78
N VAL A 167 1.40 -17.45 -5.50
CA VAL A 167 2.13 -18.29 -6.48
C VAL A 167 1.72 -19.76 -6.34
N PRO A 168 1.88 -20.60 -7.39
CA PRO A 168 1.49 -22.01 -7.35
C PRO A 168 2.07 -22.77 -6.14
N LYS A 169 3.31 -22.47 -5.76
CA LYS A 169 3.99 -23.06 -4.59
C LYS A 169 3.28 -22.77 -3.26
N ALA A 170 2.65 -21.60 -3.13
CA ALA A 170 1.98 -21.14 -1.91
C ALA A 170 0.45 -21.29 -1.96
N GLN A 171 -0.09 -21.87 -3.03
CA GLN A 171 -1.54 -21.92 -3.27
C GLN A 171 -2.32 -22.59 -2.14
N LYS A 172 -1.77 -23.67 -1.55
CA LYS A 172 -2.38 -24.34 -0.38
C LYS A 172 -2.54 -23.39 0.81
N PHE A 173 -1.52 -22.61 1.13
CA PHE A 173 -1.57 -21.62 2.21
C PHE A 173 -2.57 -20.51 1.90
N MET A 174 -2.52 -19.97 0.67
CA MET A 174 -3.41 -18.91 0.24
C MET A 174 -4.88 -19.35 0.26
N ASN A 175 -5.17 -20.59 -0.15
CA ASN A 175 -6.53 -21.12 -0.06
C ASN A 175 -7.02 -21.23 1.39
N THR A 176 -6.16 -21.66 2.31
CA THR A 176 -6.48 -21.69 3.75
C THR A 176 -6.75 -20.29 4.31
N TYR A 177 -5.93 -19.29 3.94
CA TYR A 177 -6.15 -17.91 4.37
C TYR A 177 -7.48 -17.37 3.86
N PHE A 178 -7.78 -17.55 2.57
CA PHE A 178 -9.01 -17.03 1.99
C PHE A 178 -10.27 -17.76 2.46
N LYS A 179 -10.18 -19.04 2.86
CA LYS A 179 -11.28 -19.69 3.60
C LYS A 179 -11.61 -18.94 4.88
N ARG A 180 -10.60 -18.58 5.68
CA ARG A 180 -10.77 -17.80 6.93
C ARG A 180 -11.32 -16.40 6.65
N ILE A 181 -10.80 -15.71 5.63
CA ILE A 181 -11.29 -14.37 5.23
C ILE A 181 -12.75 -14.43 4.79
N THR A 182 -13.15 -15.47 4.06
CA THR A 182 -14.55 -15.67 3.64
C THR A 182 -15.46 -15.89 4.85
N SER A 183 -15.03 -16.68 5.85
CA SER A 183 -15.76 -16.85 7.10
C SER A 183 -15.92 -15.52 7.87
N MET A 184 -14.90 -14.67 7.88
CA MET A 184 -15.01 -13.33 8.49
C MET A 184 -15.96 -12.41 7.72
N ALA A 185 -15.98 -12.46 6.39
CA ALA A 185 -16.84 -11.61 5.56
C ALA A 185 -18.34 -11.83 5.85
N VAL A 186 -18.74 -13.04 6.25
CA VAL A 186 -20.13 -13.39 6.60
C VAL A 186 -20.41 -13.36 8.11
N ASN A 187 -19.42 -13.04 8.94
CA ASN A 187 -19.56 -13.09 10.41
C ASN A 187 -20.58 -12.04 10.90
N PRO A 188 -21.72 -12.42 11.50
CA PRO A 188 -22.76 -11.47 11.91
C PRO A 188 -22.29 -10.45 12.94
N LYS A 189 -21.28 -10.77 13.76
CA LYS A 189 -20.73 -9.88 14.80
C LYS A 189 -19.92 -8.71 14.25
N LEU A 190 -19.50 -8.77 12.98
CA LEU A 190 -18.69 -7.72 12.39
C LEU A 190 -19.54 -6.61 11.78
N PRO A 191 -19.17 -5.33 11.99
CA PRO A 191 -19.81 -4.22 11.32
C PRO A 191 -19.60 -4.31 9.82
N MET A 192 -20.58 -3.82 9.06
CA MET A 192 -20.63 -3.96 7.60
C MET A 192 -19.37 -3.42 6.91
N ARG A 193 -18.80 -2.32 7.41
CA ARG A 193 -17.54 -1.75 6.90
C ARG A 193 -16.37 -2.75 6.91
N LEU A 194 -16.25 -3.58 7.95
CA LEU A 194 -15.17 -4.58 8.05
C LEU A 194 -15.44 -5.81 7.19
N LYS A 195 -16.72 -6.19 7.02
CA LYS A 195 -17.12 -7.21 6.04
C LYS A 195 -16.74 -6.80 4.62
N PHE A 196 -17.00 -5.54 4.25
CA PHE A 196 -16.58 -5.01 2.95
C PHE A 196 -15.07 -5.05 2.74
N LYS A 197 -14.26 -4.75 3.77
CA LYS A 197 -12.79 -4.91 3.69
C LYS A 197 -12.35 -6.34 3.37
N CYS A 198 -12.97 -7.33 4.03
CA CYS A 198 -12.72 -8.74 3.71
C CYS A 198 -13.15 -9.06 2.26
N GLN A 199 -14.33 -8.58 1.85
CA GLN A 199 -14.88 -8.80 0.52
C GLN A 199 -14.00 -8.18 -0.59
N ASP A 200 -13.48 -6.97 -0.37
CA ASP A 200 -12.60 -6.27 -1.31
C ASP A 200 -11.36 -7.10 -1.65
N VAL A 201 -10.75 -7.74 -0.65
CA VAL A 201 -9.57 -8.60 -0.84
C VAL A 201 -9.95 -9.92 -1.52
N ILE A 202 -11.10 -10.52 -1.17
CA ILE A 202 -11.64 -11.71 -1.84
C ILE A 202 -11.83 -11.43 -3.34
N ASP A 203 -12.48 -10.32 -3.66
CA ASP A 203 -12.78 -9.95 -5.04
C ASP A 203 -11.53 -9.50 -5.80
N MET A 204 -10.54 -8.93 -5.11
CA MET A 204 -9.22 -8.68 -5.67
C MET A 204 -8.52 -9.98 -6.10
N ARG A 205 -8.53 -11.02 -5.26
CA ARG A 205 -7.95 -12.32 -5.62
C ARG A 205 -8.70 -13.00 -6.77
N LYS A 206 -10.04 -12.99 -6.76
CA LYS A 206 -10.87 -13.54 -7.87
C LYS A 206 -10.56 -12.89 -9.21
N ARG A 207 -10.17 -11.60 -9.21
CA ARG A 207 -9.75 -10.85 -10.40
C ARG A 207 -8.26 -10.99 -10.69
N ASN A 208 -7.60 -12.05 -10.20
CA ASN A 208 -6.17 -12.30 -10.36
C ASN A 208 -5.30 -11.10 -9.93
N TRP A 209 -5.68 -10.45 -8.83
CA TRP A 209 -4.98 -9.31 -8.24
C TRP A 209 -4.90 -8.07 -9.14
N ALA A 210 -5.77 -7.95 -10.15
CA ALA A 210 -5.88 -6.75 -10.98
C ALA A 210 -6.53 -5.59 -10.20
N LYS A 211 -6.04 -4.36 -10.42
CA LYS A 211 -6.65 -3.18 -9.79
C LYS A 211 -8.07 -2.97 -10.35
N LYS A 212 -8.96 -2.39 -9.53
CA LYS A 212 -10.34 -2.08 -9.95
C LYS A 212 -10.28 -1.07 -11.11
N GLY A 213 -10.70 -1.48 -12.32
CA GLY A 213 -10.63 -0.68 -13.55
C GLY A 213 -9.45 -1.02 -14.48
N GLU A 214 -8.53 -1.88 -14.08
CA GLU A 214 -7.45 -2.37 -14.94
C GLU A 214 -8.01 -3.49 -15.84
N ARG A 215 -8.15 -3.23 -17.15
CA ARG A 215 -8.55 -4.27 -18.11
C ARG A 215 -7.45 -5.32 -18.16
N VAL A 216 -7.75 -6.53 -17.70
CA VAL A 216 -6.89 -7.69 -17.97
C VAL A 216 -6.98 -7.95 -19.47
N ILE A 217 -5.97 -7.52 -20.23
CA ILE A 217 -5.83 -7.93 -21.63
C ILE A 217 -5.46 -9.41 -21.60
N VAL A 218 -6.48 -10.28 -21.62
CA VAL A 218 -6.28 -11.70 -21.89
C VAL A 218 -5.85 -11.80 -23.35
N ARG A 219 -4.54 -11.95 -23.60
CA ARG A 219 -4.06 -12.35 -24.92
C ARG A 219 -4.57 -13.77 -25.17
N LYS A 220 -5.62 -13.89 -25.99
CA LYS A 220 -6.04 -15.20 -26.52
C LYS A 220 -4.85 -15.78 -27.31
N PRO A 221 -4.54 -17.07 -27.17
CA PRO A 221 -3.51 -17.70 -28.00
C PRO A 221 -3.92 -17.57 -29.47
N ALA A 222 -2.98 -17.17 -30.33
CA ALA A 222 -3.21 -17.02 -31.75
C ALA A 222 -3.66 -18.37 -32.34
N THR A 223 -4.83 -18.39 -32.97
CA THR A 223 -5.29 -19.53 -33.74
C THR A 223 -4.34 -19.75 -34.91
N VAL A 224 -3.52 -20.80 -34.85
CA VAL A 224 -2.69 -21.23 -35.97
C VAL A 224 -3.63 -21.79 -37.04
N VAL A 225 -3.91 -21.00 -38.07
CA VAL A 225 -4.55 -21.51 -39.28
C VAL A 225 -3.53 -22.38 -40.01
N ARG A 226 -3.72 -23.71 -40.01
CA ARG A 226 -2.95 -24.63 -40.86
C ARG A 226 -3.36 -24.38 -42.32
N GLY A 227 -2.46 -23.76 -43.09
CA GLY A 227 -2.57 -23.66 -44.54
C GLY A 227 -2.34 -25.03 -45.20
N VAL A 228 -3.32 -25.47 -45.98
CA VAL A 228 -3.25 -26.67 -46.81
C VAL A 228 -2.34 -26.42 -48.01
N HIS A 229 -1.56 -27.43 -48.38
CA HIS A 229 -0.50 -27.41 -49.38
C HIS A 229 -1.02 -27.19 -50.81
N GLY A 230 -0.22 -26.49 -51.63
CA GLY A 230 -0.36 -26.45 -53.08
C GLY A 230 0.65 -25.50 -53.74
N ARG A 231 1.74 -26.07 -54.26
CA ARG A 231 2.65 -25.51 -55.29
C ARG A 231 2.72 -26.60 -56.41
N PRO A 232 3.22 -26.36 -57.65
CA PRO A 232 4.20 -25.32 -58.01
C PRO A 232 4.11 -24.70 -59.44
N ASN A 233 4.94 -23.67 -59.65
CA ASN A 233 5.77 -23.35 -60.84
C ASN A 233 5.66 -21.91 -61.36
N GLY A 234 6.82 -21.25 -61.56
CA GLY A 234 6.94 -20.04 -62.39
C GLY A 234 7.89 -18.94 -61.90
N ILE A 235 9.20 -19.11 -62.16
CA ILE A 235 10.18 -18.17 -62.77
C ILE A 235 10.34 -16.70 -62.24
N LEU A 236 11.60 -16.43 -61.86
CA LEU A 236 12.43 -15.19 -61.85
C LEU A 236 11.79 -13.78 -61.98
N SER A 237 12.12 -12.88 -61.01
CA SER A 237 13.04 -11.72 -61.16
C SER A 237 12.79 -10.62 -60.09
N ARG A 238 13.87 -10.10 -59.49
CA ARG A 238 13.98 -8.80 -58.76
C ARG A 238 14.45 -7.72 -59.77
N PRO A 239 14.58 -6.39 -59.47
CA PRO A 239 14.45 -5.64 -58.20
C PRO A 239 13.69 -4.27 -58.27
N ASP A 240 13.48 -3.66 -57.08
CA ASP A 240 13.38 -2.22 -56.64
C ASP A 240 13.57 -1.03 -57.63
N PRO A 241 13.39 0.30 -57.28
CA PRO A 241 12.97 0.96 -56.01
C PRO A 241 12.07 2.25 -56.08
N ARG A 242 11.39 2.57 -54.96
CA ARG A 242 11.17 3.93 -54.33
C ARG A 242 10.40 5.03 -55.14
N PRO A 243 10.23 6.28 -54.62
CA PRO A 243 9.32 6.69 -53.52
C PRO A 243 8.54 8.01 -53.84
N VAL A 244 7.31 8.25 -53.37
CA VAL A 244 6.82 9.65 -53.25
C VAL A 244 5.88 9.89 -52.06
N ALA A 245 6.31 10.91 -51.31
CA ALA A 245 5.71 11.78 -50.30
C ALA A 245 4.19 11.83 -50.04
N LEU A 246 3.90 12.08 -48.77
CA LEU A 246 2.69 12.66 -48.16
C LEU A 246 2.35 14.04 -48.77
N PRO A 247 1.09 14.53 -48.61
CA PRO A 247 0.83 15.36 -47.43
C PRO A 247 -0.52 15.11 -46.73
N ARG A 248 -0.52 15.49 -45.44
CA ARG A 248 -1.67 15.71 -44.55
C ARG A 248 -2.59 16.82 -45.05
N GLN A 249 -3.90 16.66 -44.84
CA GLN A 249 -4.87 17.65 -44.28
C GLN A 249 -6.20 16.89 -44.08
N VAL A 250 -6.66 16.60 -42.86
CA VAL A 250 -7.53 17.40 -41.97
C VAL A 250 -8.62 18.22 -42.69
N GLY A 251 -9.89 17.81 -42.52
CA GLY A 251 -11.02 18.75 -42.57
C GLY A 251 -12.35 18.27 -43.17
N ASN A 252 -13.23 17.76 -42.31
CA ASN A 252 -14.69 17.97 -42.28
C ASN A 252 -15.64 17.56 -43.45
N ARG A 253 -16.56 16.65 -43.05
CA ARG A 253 -18.04 16.79 -42.98
C ARG A 253 -18.96 16.48 -44.19
N TYR A 254 -19.97 15.67 -43.83
CA TYR A 254 -21.38 15.50 -44.28
C TYR A 254 -21.75 14.59 -45.47
N GLY A 255 -22.79 13.76 -45.22
CA GLY A 255 -23.57 12.95 -46.19
C GLY A 255 -23.44 11.43 -45.97
N SER A 256 -24.19 10.79 -45.06
CA SER A 256 -25.58 10.29 -45.15
C SER A 256 -25.77 8.96 -45.91
N PHE A 257 -26.58 8.10 -45.27
CA PHE A 257 -27.36 6.94 -45.75
C PHE A 257 -26.92 5.49 -45.44
N GLY A 258 -27.75 4.87 -44.58
CA GLY A 258 -28.26 3.49 -44.64
C GLY A 258 -27.29 2.35 -44.29
N SER A 259 -27.65 1.27 -43.59
CA SER A 259 -28.91 0.83 -42.99
C SER A 259 -28.63 -0.41 -42.10
N ALA A 260 -29.47 -0.59 -41.08
CA ALA A 260 -29.83 -1.83 -40.35
C ALA A 260 -28.74 -2.62 -39.59
N VAL A 261 -28.96 -2.93 -38.30
CA VAL A 261 -29.36 -4.27 -37.76
C VAL A 261 -29.70 -4.17 -36.25
N ALA A 262 -30.88 -4.70 -35.90
CA ALA A 262 -31.35 -5.33 -34.65
C ALA A 262 -31.33 -4.62 -33.27
N ALA A 263 -32.53 -4.17 -32.88
CA ALA A 263 -33.30 -4.46 -31.66
C ALA A 263 -32.60 -4.88 -30.34
N ALA A 264 -32.76 -4.03 -29.31
CA ALA A 264 -32.63 -4.34 -27.89
C ALA A 264 -34.02 -4.35 -27.21
N PRO A 265 -34.24 -5.13 -26.14
CA PRO A 265 -35.55 -5.25 -25.49
C PRO A 265 -35.90 -4.07 -24.56
N LYS A 266 -37.20 -3.73 -24.52
CA LYS A 266 -37.83 -2.64 -23.75
C LYS A 266 -37.81 -2.90 -22.22
N PRO A 267 -37.74 -1.86 -21.37
CA PRO A 267 -38.18 -1.91 -19.99
C PRO A 267 -39.63 -1.40 -19.82
N THR A 268 -40.44 -2.10 -19.04
CA THR A 268 -41.80 -1.74 -18.60
C THR A 268 -41.78 -0.92 -17.28
N PRO A 269 -42.89 -0.24 -16.91
CA PRO A 269 -42.84 1.11 -16.33
C PRO A 269 -42.79 1.20 -14.80
N GLN A 270 -42.43 2.42 -14.37
CA GLN A 270 -42.27 2.92 -13.00
C GLN A 270 -43.59 2.99 -12.22
N VAL A 271 -43.52 2.71 -10.92
CA VAL A 271 -44.51 3.15 -9.92
C VAL A 271 -43.98 4.42 -9.24
N VAL A 272 -44.78 5.47 -9.34
CA VAL A 272 -44.55 6.82 -8.79
C VAL A 272 -44.95 6.85 -7.31
N VAL A 273 -44.04 7.29 -6.44
CA VAL A 273 -44.39 7.79 -5.09
C VAL A 273 -43.85 9.21 -4.97
N LYS A 274 -44.76 10.16 -4.77
CA LYS A 274 -44.49 11.60 -4.62
C LYS A 274 -43.94 11.89 -3.22
N SER A 275 -42.88 12.69 -3.13
CA SER A 275 -42.56 13.48 -1.94
C SER A 275 -41.88 14.80 -2.31
N ALA A 276 -42.27 15.84 -1.57
CA ALA A 276 -42.18 17.27 -1.86
C ALA A 276 -40.76 17.89 -1.99
N PRO A 277 -40.63 19.08 -2.62
CA PRO A 277 -39.33 19.74 -2.79
C PRO A 277 -38.89 20.49 -1.53
N VAL A 278 -37.66 20.24 -1.08
CA VAL A 278 -36.99 21.02 -0.04
C VAL A 278 -36.30 22.22 -0.68
N SER A 279 -36.71 23.41 -0.25
CA SER A 279 -36.27 24.71 -0.71
C SER A 279 -34.77 24.97 -0.52
N ALA A 280 -34.20 25.63 -1.53
CA ALA A 280 -32.84 26.13 -1.56
C ALA A 280 -32.60 27.20 -0.49
N VAL A 281 -31.61 26.98 0.39
CA VAL A 281 -31.13 27.99 1.33
C VAL A 281 -30.05 28.83 0.65
N LYS A 282 -30.37 30.10 0.41
CA LYS A 282 -29.45 31.15 -0.03
C LYS A 282 -28.39 31.40 1.05
N ARG A 283 -27.11 31.46 0.65
CA ARG A 283 -26.03 32.02 1.49
C ARG A 283 -26.22 33.54 1.56
N SER A 284 -26.55 34.06 2.73
CA SER A 284 -26.54 35.49 3.04
C SER A 284 -25.21 35.88 3.69
N THR A 285 -24.49 36.74 2.99
CA THR A 285 -23.39 37.57 3.48
C THR A 285 -23.92 38.54 4.52
N ILE A 286 -23.40 38.53 5.74
CA ILE A 286 -23.65 39.57 6.74
C ILE A 286 -22.33 40.28 7.03
N VAL A 287 -22.24 41.50 6.51
CA VAL A 287 -21.35 42.57 6.95
C VAL A 287 -21.93 43.11 8.25
N LYS A 288 -21.14 43.16 9.33
CA LYS A 288 -21.41 44.06 10.46
C LYS A 288 -20.12 44.70 10.95
N THR A 289 -20.23 46.02 11.01
CA THR A 289 -19.28 47.07 11.41
C THR A 289 -18.95 47.02 12.90
N SER A 290 -17.70 47.39 13.24
CA SER A 290 -17.24 47.71 14.60
C SER A 290 -17.98 48.92 15.20
N PRO A 291 -17.84 49.12 16.52
CA PRO A 291 -16.99 50.23 16.96
C PRO A 291 -15.92 49.83 18.00
N GLU A 292 -14.80 50.56 17.94
CA GLU A 292 -13.67 50.61 18.89
C GLU A 292 -14.14 51.06 20.30
N VAL A 293 -13.45 50.84 21.43
CA VAL A 293 -12.09 51.29 21.84
C VAL A 293 -11.56 50.44 23.05
N PRO A 294 -10.38 50.69 23.67
CA PRO A 294 -9.11 49.99 23.46
C PRO A 294 -8.58 49.20 24.69
N GLY A 295 -7.68 48.25 24.48
CA GLY A 295 -6.89 47.72 25.60
C GLY A 295 -6.11 46.42 25.36
N THR A 296 -4.86 46.57 24.95
CA THR A 296 -3.71 45.69 25.27
C THR A 296 -3.44 44.37 24.51
N LYS A 297 -2.28 44.39 23.85
CA LYS A 297 -1.28 43.33 23.60
C LYS A 297 -1.53 42.29 22.47
N LYS A 298 -0.86 42.62 21.35
CA LYS A 298 -0.45 41.81 20.18
C LYS A 298 -0.41 40.28 20.40
N ALA A 299 -1.26 39.55 19.69
CA ALA A 299 -1.03 38.16 19.31
C ALA A 299 -0.77 38.10 17.79
N VAL A 300 0.46 37.78 17.42
CA VAL A 300 0.85 37.52 16.03
C VAL A 300 0.21 36.20 15.61
N LYS A 301 -0.91 36.26 14.87
CA LYS A 301 -1.40 35.09 14.12
C LYS A 301 -0.44 34.86 12.95
N LYS A 302 0.45 33.88 13.09
CA LYS A 302 1.08 33.24 11.93
C LYS A 302 0.06 32.26 11.37
N ASP A 303 -0.56 32.63 10.27
CA ASP A 303 -1.22 31.69 9.38
C ASP A 303 -0.18 30.71 8.87
N VAL A 304 -0.19 29.49 9.41
CA VAL A 304 0.60 28.38 8.88
C VAL A 304 -0.29 27.66 7.87
N SER A 305 -0.28 28.16 6.64
CA SER A 305 -0.73 27.38 5.50
C SER A 305 0.22 26.19 5.34
N PHE A 306 -0.24 25.00 5.72
CA PHE A 306 0.46 23.76 5.40
C PHE A 306 0.25 23.45 3.91
N ASP A 307 1.14 23.97 3.09
CA ASP A 307 1.17 23.69 1.66
C ASP A 307 1.73 22.25 1.44
N LEU A 308 0.84 21.26 1.54
CA LEU A 308 1.14 19.84 1.38
C LEU A 308 1.16 19.46 -0.11
N THR A 309 2.19 19.91 -0.84
CA THR A 309 2.47 19.36 -2.16
C THR A 309 3.40 18.12 -2.05
N PRO A 310 3.20 17.07 -2.88
CA PRO A 310 3.99 15.83 -2.81
C PRO A 310 5.51 16.05 -2.94
N VAL A 311 5.91 17.07 -3.72
CA VAL A 311 7.30 17.43 -3.99
C VAL A 311 8.03 17.92 -2.73
N ASN A 312 7.35 18.72 -1.90
CA ASN A 312 7.94 19.29 -0.69
C ASN A 312 8.23 18.23 0.39
N THR A 313 7.45 17.13 0.37
CA THR A 313 7.63 16.02 1.30
C THR A 313 8.75 15.07 0.86
N GLN A 314 8.92 14.87 -0.45
CA GLN A 314 10.03 14.09 -0.98
C GLN A 314 11.38 14.77 -0.71
N VAL A 315 11.48 16.09 -0.91
CA VAL A 315 12.70 16.87 -0.58
C VAL A 315 13.00 16.81 0.92
N LYS A 316 11.97 16.82 1.77
CA LYS A 316 12.13 16.67 3.22
C LYS A 316 12.64 15.28 3.60
N ILE A 317 12.12 14.23 2.96
CA ILE A 317 12.61 12.85 3.18
C ILE A 317 14.03 12.70 2.65
N GLU A 318 14.36 13.25 1.48
CA GLU A 318 15.73 13.25 0.94
C GLU A 318 16.68 14.02 1.86
N LYS A 319 16.28 15.16 2.42
CA LYS A 319 17.06 15.89 3.44
C LYS A 319 17.21 15.11 4.75
N ASP A 320 16.14 14.49 5.24
CA ASP A 320 16.17 13.62 6.42
C ASP A 320 17.12 12.43 6.17
N ILE A 321 17.04 11.80 4.99
CA ILE A 321 17.93 10.70 4.55
C ILE A 321 19.39 11.18 4.43
N LEU A 322 19.63 12.33 3.81
CA LEU A 322 20.98 12.89 3.66
C LEU A 322 21.56 13.31 5.01
N SER A 323 20.75 13.76 5.97
CA SER A 323 21.19 14.03 7.35
C SER A 323 21.56 12.76 8.13
N LEU A 324 21.15 11.59 7.63
CA LEU A 324 21.46 10.28 8.20
C LEU A 324 22.66 9.60 7.51
N ILE A 325 23.10 10.09 6.35
CA ILE A 325 24.20 9.54 5.52
C ILE A 325 25.50 10.26 5.82
#